data_AF-A0A1B3WN04-F1
#
_entry.id   AF-A0A1B3WN04-F1
#
_cell.length_a   1.000
_cell.length_b   1.000
_cell.length_c   1.000
_cell.angle_alpha   90.00
_cell.angle_beta   90.00
_cell.angle_gamma   90.00
#
_symmetry.space_group_name_H-M   'P 1'
#
loop_
_entity.id
_entity.type
_entity.pdbx_description
1 polymer ?
#
loop_
_entity_poly.entity_id
_entity_poly.type
_entity_poly.pdbx_seq_one_letter_code
_entity_poly.pdbx_strand_id
1 'polypeptide(L)' 'MFAAGSDEPYSFINNNPELMIAPVDYANDPYVIAQNDQFISINNAIKIDLFGQVNAESMAGRQISGPGGQLDFVIGASHS' A
#
# COMPACT_ATOMS: atom_id res chain seq x y z
N MET A 1 7.95 4.39 -4.56
CA MET A 1 7.64 3.92 -3.19
C MET A 1 8.44 4.73 -2.17
N PHE A 2 8.00 4.80 -0.92
CA PHE A 2 8.65 5.59 0.13
C PHE A 2 8.71 4.81 1.45
N ALA A 3 9.55 5.27 2.39
CA ALA A 3 9.56 4.82 3.77
C ALA A 3 9.25 6.02 4.69
N ALA A 4 8.44 5.81 5.72
CA ALA A 4 8.15 6.82 6.72
C ALA A 4 8.10 6.17 8.11
N GLY A 5 8.78 6.79 9.08
CA GLY A 5 8.89 6.29 10.44
C GLY A 5 9.72 7.23 11.31
N SER A 6 10.15 6.72 12.46
CA SER A 6 11.17 7.33 13.31
C SER A 6 12.59 7.16 12.74
N ASP A 7 13.62 7.59 13.47
CA ASP A 7 15.02 7.56 13.01
C ASP A 7 15.59 6.15 12.79
N GLU A 8 15.02 5.14 13.46
CA GLU A 8 15.51 3.76 13.42
C GLU A 8 15.38 3.14 12.01
N PRO A 9 14.21 3.15 11.35
CA PRO A 9 14.08 2.73 9.95
C PRO A 9 15.08 3.41 8.99
N TYR A 10 15.31 4.71 9.12
CA TYR A 10 16.25 5.42 8.23
C TYR A 10 17.69 4.98 8.45
N SER A 11 18.06 4.69 9.70
CA SER A 11 19.39 4.15 10.04
C SER A 11 19.59 2.75 9.45
N PHE A 12 18.55 1.91 9.46
CA PHE A 12 18.57 0.59 8.84
C PHE A 12 18.66 0.63 7.31
N ILE A 13 18.02 1.62 6.68
CA ILE A 13 18.02 1.78 5.22
C ILE A 13 19.38 2.30 4.69
N ASN A 14 20.07 3.13 5.46
CA ASN A 14 21.28 3.81 5.03
C ASN A 14 22.37 2.84 4.53
N ASN A 15 22.67 2.90 3.22
CA ASN A 15 23.65 2.04 2.53
C ASN A 15 23.42 0.53 2.68
N ASN A 16 22.17 0.08 2.89
CA ASN A 16 21.86 -1.34 2.95
C ASN A 16 21.62 -1.93 1.54
N PRO A 17 22.52 -2.80 1.02
CA PRO A 17 22.39 -3.37 -0.32
C PRO A 17 21.27 -4.41 -0.43
N GLU A 18 20.69 -4.87 0.67
CA GLU A 18 19.54 -5.78 0.67
C GLU A 18 18.22 -5.07 0.37
N LEU A 19 18.21 -3.72 0.37
CA LEU A 19 17.02 -2.91 0.15
C LEU A 19 17.09 -2.19 -1.20
N MET A 20 15.93 -2.11 -1.86
CA MET A 20 15.76 -1.34 -3.08
C MET A 20 14.51 -0.45 -2.97
N ILE A 21 14.68 0.85 -3.22
CA ILE A 21 13.56 1.77 -3.40
C ILE A 21 13.29 1.89 -4.90
N ALA A 22 12.12 1.45 -5.33
CA ALA A 22 11.65 1.56 -6.70
C ALA A 22 10.65 2.74 -6.86
N PRO A 23 10.50 3.30 -8.07
CA PRO A 23 9.49 4.32 -8.34
C PRO A 23 8.07 3.73 -8.18
N VAL A 24 7.08 4.59 -7.92
CA VAL A 24 5.73 4.15 -7.52
C VAL A 24 5.00 3.42 -8.66
N ASP A 25 5.22 3.83 -9.89
CA ASP A 25 4.70 3.20 -11.10
C ASP A 25 5.17 1.77 -11.31
N TYR A 26 6.33 1.39 -10.75
CA TYR A 26 6.78 -0.01 -10.71
C TYR A 26 6.28 -0.72 -9.44
N ALA A 27 6.53 -0.14 -8.26
CA ALA A 27 6.27 -0.80 -6.99
C ALA A 27 4.78 -1.02 -6.69
N ASN A 28 3.91 -0.17 -7.25
CA ASN A 28 2.47 -0.28 -7.13
C ASN A 28 1.81 -0.88 -8.38
N ASP A 29 2.55 -1.26 -9.44
CA ASP A 29 1.92 -1.90 -10.60
C ASP A 29 1.29 -3.24 -10.16
N PRO A 30 -0.04 -3.43 -10.27
CA PRO A 30 -0.68 -4.68 -9.89
C PRO A 30 -0.10 -5.90 -10.62
N TYR A 31 0.39 -5.74 -11.85
CA TYR A 31 1.04 -6.80 -12.61
C TYR A 31 2.40 -7.18 -12.02
N VAL A 32 3.16 -6.22 -11.49
CA VAL A 32 4.44 -6.47 -10.82
C VAL A 32 4.19 -7.08 -9.44
N ILE A 33 3.19 -6.58 -8.70
CA ILE A 33 2.81 -7.14 -7.40
C ILE A 33 2.40 -8.61 -7.53
N ALA A 34 1.56 -8.93 -8.51
CA ALA A 34 1.06 -10.28 -8.77
C ALA A 34 2.15 -11.31 -9.14
N GLN A 35 3.37 -10.87 -9.46
CA GLN A 35 4.51 -11.78 -9.70
C GLN A 35 5.09 -12.36 -8.39
N ASN A 36 4.67 -11.88 -7.23
CA ASN A 36 5.09 -12.40 -5.93
C ASN A 36 4.09 -13.46 -5.46
N ASP A 37 4.49 -14.73 -5.45
CA ASP A 37 3.64 -15.82 -4.99
C ASP A 37 3.16 -15.61 -3.54
N GLN A 38 1.89 -15.90 -3.28
CA GLN A 38 1.26 -15.77 -1.95
C GLN A 38 1.32 -14.34 -1.38
N PHE A 39 1.12 -13.32 -2.21
CA PHE A 39 1.15 -11.93 -1.77
C PHE A 39 0.00 -11.60 -0.80
N ILE A 40 0.31 -10.95 0.33
CA ILE A 40 -0.66 -10.54 1.34
C ILE A 40 -0.72 -9.01 1.37
N SER A 41 -1.88 -8.45 1.04
CA SER A 41 -2.16 -7.02 1.15
C SER A 41 -2.91 -6.69 2.45
N ILE A 42 -2.34 -5.83 3.29
CA ILE A 42 -2.93 -5.37 4.56
C ILE A 42 -3.18 -3.87 4.48
N ASN A 43 -4.45 -3.46 4.59
CA ASN A 43 -4.86 -2.06 4.53
C ASN A 43 -5.87 -1.75 5.63
N ASN A 44 -5.96 -0.47 6.02
CA ASN A 44 -6.95 0.02 6.96
C ASN A 44 -8.19 0.54 6.21
N ALA A 45 -9.35 0.47 6.86
CA ALA A 45 -10.59 1.06 6.39
C ALA A 45 -11.23 1.89 7.50
N ILE A 46 -11.90 2.99 7.13
CA ILE A 46 -12.71 3.79 8.06
C ILE A 46 -14.09 3.13 8.23
N LYS A 47 -14.70 2.69 7.12
CA LYS A 47 -16.00 2.03 7.09
C LYS A 47 -16.05 0.97 6.00
N ILE A 48 -16.85 -0.06 6.26
CA ILE A 48 -17.24 -1.08 5.28
C ILE A 48 -18.76 -1.20 5.36
N ASP A 49 -19.44 -1.16 4.22
CA ASP A 49 -20.89 -1.36 4.18
C ASP A 49 -21.28 -2.83 4.01
N LEU A 50 -22.58 -3.11 4.04
CA LEU A 50 -23.10 -4.47 3.92
C LEU A 50 -22.93 -5.10 2.52
N PHE A 51 -22.58 -4.29 1.52
CA PHE A 51 -22.27 -4.75 0.16
C PHE A 51 -20.76 -4.97 -0.04
N GLY A 52 -19.94 -4.71 0.98
CA GLY A 52 -18.49 -4.85 0.93
C GLY A 52 -17.76 -3.64 0.33
N GLN A 53 -18.46 -2.51 0.11
CA GLN A 53 -17.80 -1.29 -0.33
C GLN A 53 -16.95 -0.73 0.81
N VAL A 54 -15.70 -0.39 0.51
CA VAL A 54 -14.71 0.08 1.48
C VAL A 54 -14.49 1.58 1.32
N ASN A 55 -14.64 2.32 2.40
CA ASN A 55 -14.24 3.73 2.48
C ASN A 55 -13.03 3.87 3.43
N ALA A 56 -11.91 4.35 2.90
CA ALA A 56 -10.68 4.61 3.64
C ALA A 56 -10.32 6.10 3.71
N GLU A 57 -11.11 6.99 3.09
CA GLU A 57 -10.67 8.34 2.72
C GLU A 57 -11.43 9.44 3.46
N SER A 58 -12.70 9.20 3.80
CA SER A 58 -13.59 10.26 4.25
C SER A 58 -14.49 9.84 5.41
N MET A 59 -14.87 10.82 6.24
CA MET A 59 -15.86 10.63 7.30
C MET A 59 -16.71 11.89 7.45
N ALA A 60 -18.02 11.71 7.62
CA ALA A 60 -18.98 12.81 7.82
C ALA A 60 -18.89 13.90 6.74
N GLY A 61 -18.66 13.52 5.47
CA GLY A 61 -18.55 14.45 4.34
C GLY A 61 -17.22 15.21 4.25
N ARG A 62 -16.25 14.91 5.12
CA ARG A 62 -14.92 15.51 5.12
C ARG A 62 -13.85 14.49 4.68
N GLN A 63 -12.92 14.93 3.83
CA GLN A 63 -11.71 14.20 3.48
C GLN A 63 -10.77 14.08 4.69
N ILE A 64 -10.30 12.88 4.98
CA ILE A 64 -9.33 12.55 6.04
C ILE A 64 -7.99 12.13 5.45
N SER A 65 -8.00 11.32 4.39
CA SER A 65 -6.80 10.85 3.68
C SER A 65 -7.03 10.90 2.17
N GLY A 66 -6.13 10.35 1.35
CA GLY A 66 -6.31 10.22 -0.09
C GLY A 66 -6.47 8.74 -0.51
N PRO A 67 -6.75 8.47 -1.80
CA PRO A 67 -6.95 7.11 -2.30
C PRO A 67 -5.71 6.23 -2.11
N GLY A 68 -4.52 6.85 -2.14
CA GLY A 68 -3.25 6.16 -1.95
C GLY A 68 -3.05 5.04 -2.98
N GLY A 69 -2.30 4.01 -2.59
CA GLY A 69 -2.07 2.82 -3.40
C GLY A 69 -2.87 1.59 -2.96
N GLN A 70 -3.81 1.74 -2.02
CA GLN A 70 -4.52 0.61 -1.41
C GLN A 70 -5.17 -0.29 -2.47
N LEU A 71 -5.86 0.31 -3.45
CA LEU A 71 -6.53 -0.45 -4.50
C LEU A 71 -5.54 -1.22 -5.37
N ASP A 72 -4.38 -0.63 -5.68
CA ASP A 72 -3.35 -1.28 -6.49
C ASP A 72 -2.87 -2.58 -5.83
N PHE A 73 -2.59 -2.54 -4.53
CA PHE A 73 -2.17 -3.72 -3.78
C PHE A 73 -3.29 -4.75 -3.59
N VAL A 74 -4.55 -4.32 -3.47
CA VAL A 74 -5.70 -5.25 -3.43
C VAL A 74 -5.84 -5.98 -4.77
N ILE A 75 -5.72 -5.26 -5.89
CA ILE A 75 -5.77 -5.87 -7.22
C ILE A 75 -4.59 -6.82 -7.41
N GLY A 76 -3.36 -6.39 -7.11
CA GLY A 76 -2.18 -7.23 -7.23
C GLY A 76 -2.28 -8.52 -6.42
N ALA A 77 -2.72 -8.43 -5.16
CA ALA A 77 -2.94 -9.60 -4.29
C ALA A 77 -4.02 -10.56 -4.81
N SER A 78 -5.06 -10.04 -5.47
CA SER A 78 -6.11 -10.89 -6.06
C SER A 78 -5.64 -11.70 -7.28
N HIS A 79 -4.45 -11.39 -7.81
CA HIS A 79 -3.84 -12.05 -8.97
C HIS A 79 -2.52 -12.77 -8.67
N SER A 80 -2.09 -12.81 -7.40
CA SER A 80 -0.88 -13.53 -6.93
C SER A 80 -1.14 -14.97 -6.52
#